data_AF-A0A8J2NIY0-F1
#
_entry.id   AF-A0A8J2NIY0-F1
#
_cell.length_a   1.000
_cell.length_b   1.000
_cell.length_c   1.000
_cell.angle_alpha   90.00
_cell.angle_beta   90.00
_cell.angle_gamma   90.00
#
_symmetry.space_group_name_H-M   'P 1'
#
loop_
_entity.id
_entity.type
_entity.pdbx_description
1 polymer ?
#
loop_
_entity_poly.entity_id
_entity_poly.type
_entity_poly.pdbx_seq_one_letter_code
_entity_poly.pdbx_strand_id
1 'polypeptide(L)'
;VWALPTSTPEKLQVIRAFAASPSDVSTIRALEKENIKLDFWKDPRLNDHADIMVDALNLKKVVSILDKNNISHHTMIEDVNR
;
A
#
# COMPACT_ATOMS: atom_id res chain seq x y z
N VAL A 1 36.09 -9.49 10.81
CA VAL A 1 35.12 -8.38 10.69
C VAL A 1 33.87 -8.96 10.08
N TRP A 2 32.82 -9.20 10.88
CA TRP A 2 31.56 -9.70 10.35
C TRP A 2 30.77 -8.52 9.77
N ALA A 3 30.54 -8.53 8.46
CA ALA A 3 29.61 -7.62 7.83
C ALA A 3 28.20 -8.03 8.28
N LEU A 4 27.54 -7.17 9.05
CA LEU A 4 26.09 -7.26 9.23
C LEU A 4 25.47 -7.21 7.83
N PRO A 5 24.49 -8.06 7.49
CA PRO A 5 23.73 -7.83 6.27
C PRO A 5 23.13 -6.44 6.43
N THR A 6 23.53 -5.52 5.55
CA THR A 6 22.92 -4.20 5.47
C THR A 6 21.50 -4.42 4.97
N SER A 7 20.58 -4.79 5.87
CA SER A 7 19.16 -4.56 5.67
C SER A 7 19.05 -3.05 5.53
N THR A 8 19.09 -2.58 4.28
CA THR A 8 18.55 -1.28 3.93
C THR A 8 17.21 -1.19 4.67
N PRO A 9 16.98 -0.17 5.52
CA PRO A 9 15.70 -0.06 6.20
C PRO A 9 14.62 -0.14 5.12
N GLU A 10 13.75 -1.16 5.21
CA GLU A 10 12.63 -1.34 4.29
C GLU A 10 11.88 0.00 4.32
N LYS A 11 11.99 0.77 3.23
CA LYS A 11 11.39 2.11 3.17
C LYS A 11 9.89 1.91 3.03
N LEU A 12 9.20 1.97 4.15
CA LEU A 12 7.76 1.82 4.22
C LEU A 12 7.10 3.17 3.92
N GLN A 13 6.08 3.14 3.09
CA GLN A 13 5.25 4.29 2.76
C GLN A 13 3.80 3.94 3.01
N VAL A 14 2.99 4.94 3.35
CA VAL A 14 1.54 4.77 3.50
C VAL A 14 0.84 5.44 2.34
N ILE A 15 0.08 4.67 1.59
CA ILE A 15 -0.81 5.14 0.53
C ILE A 15 -2.23 5.18 1.08
N ARG A 16 -2.91 6.31 0.87
CA ARG A 16 -4.33 6.44 1.10
C ARG A 16 -5.08 6.18 -0.21
N ALA A 17 -5.92 5.16 -0.25
CA ALA A 17 -6.75 4.81 -1.41
C ALA A 17 -8.24 5.01 -1.07
N PHE A 18 -9.00 5.65 -1.95
CA PHE A 18 -10.44 5.90 -1.77
C PHE A 18 -11.25 4.88 -2.55
N ALA A 19 -12.11 4.15 -1.84
CA ALA A 19 -13.01 3.17 -2.44
C ALA A 19 -14.40 3.80 -2.66
N ALA A 20 -14.70 4.18 -3.89
CA ALA A 20 -16.00 4.76 -4.26
C ALA A 20 -17.05 3.67 -4.60
N SER A 21 -16.60 2.45 -4.89
CA SER A 21 -17.47 1.33 -5.24
C SER A 21 -17.16 0.06 -4.45
N PRO A 22 -18.11 -0.89 -4.33
CA PRO A 22 -17.84 -2.20 -3.72
C PRO A 22 -16.77 -3.00 -4.46
N SER A 23 -16.65 -2.76 -5.77
CA SER A 23 -15.60 -3.33 -6.61
C SER A 23 -14.22 -2.81 -6.20
N ASP A 24 -14.11 -1.52 -5.87
CA ASP A 24 -12.85 -0.90 -5.43
C ASP A 24 -12.40 -1.50 -4.09
N VAL A 25 -13.34 -1.68 -3.14
CA VAL A 25 -13.06 -2.35 -1.85
C VAL A 25 -12.52 -3.76 -2.08
N SER A 26 -13.13 -4.49 -3.03
CA SER A 26 -12.72 -5.85 -3.37
C SER A 26 -11.33 -5.88 -4.02
N THR A 27 -11.04 -4.93 -4.90
CA THR A 27 -9.72 -4.75 -5.53
C THR A 27 -8.64 -4.42 -4.49
N ILE A 28 -8.92 -3.51 -3.56
CA ILE A 28 -7.97 -3.16 -2.49
C ILE A 28 -7.71 -4.37 -1.60
N ARG A 29 -8.76 -5.11 -1.18
CA ARG A 29 -8.57 -6.35 -0.40
C ARG A 29 -7.84 -7.45 -1.18
N ALA A 30 -7.92 -7.48 -2.51
CA ALA A 30 -7.20 -8.46 -3.31
C ALA A 30 -5.68 -8.25 -3.25
N LEU A 31 -5.21 -7.01 -3.03
CA LEU A 31 -3.78 -6.71 -2.89
C LEU A 31 -3.14 -7.49 -1.73
N GLU A 32 -3.84 -7.62 -0.60
CA GLU A 32 -3.37 -8.36 0.58
C GLU A 32 -3.22 -9.86 0.28
N LYS A 33 -4.09 -10.38 -0.59
CA LYS A 33 -4.07 -11.78 -1.01
C LYS A 33 -2.96 -12.09 -2.02
N GLU A 34 -2.37 -11.09 -2.68
CA GLU A 34 -1.29 -11.27 -3.66
C GLU A 34 0.08 -11.57 -3.04
N ASN A 35 0.16 -11.87 -1.74
CA ASN A 35 1.43 -12.11 -1.02
C ASN A 35 2.40 -10.91 -1.08
N ILE A 36 1.85 -9.73 -1.39
CA ILE A 36 2.56 -8.46 -1.31
C ILE A 36 2.64 -8.15 0.19
N LYS A 37 3.86 -7.95 0.72
CA LYS A 37 4.02 -7.42 2.08
C LYS A 37 3.40 -6.02 2.13
N LEU A 38 2.13 -5.96 2.50
CA LEU A 38 1.38 -4.75 2.76
C LEU A 38 0.63 -4.93 4.06
N ASP A 39 0.38 -3.82 4.72
CA ASP A 39 -0.32 -3.79 6.00
C ASP A 39 -1.41 -2.72 5.92
N PHE A 40 -2.63 -3.05 6.32
CA PHE A 40 -3.72 -2.08 6.34
C PHE A 40 -3.76 -1.39 7.69
N TRP A 41 -3.33 -0.14 7.73
CA TRP A 41 -3.53 0.73 8.90
C TRP A 41 -5.00 1.11 9.04
N LYS A 42 -5.71 1.19 7.91
CA LYS A 42 -7.16 1.34 7.88
C LYS A 42 -7.75 0.45 6.80
N ASP A 43 -8.65 -0.44 7.20
CA ASP A 43 -9.37 -1.33 6.28
C ASP A 43 -10.14 -0.55 5.19
N PRO A 44 -10.17 -1.05 3.95
CA PRO A 44 -11.00 -0.49 2.90
C PRO A 44 -12.48 -0.64 3.24
N ARG A 45 -13.22 0.47 3.16
CA ARG A 45 -14.68 0.53 3.31
C ARG A 45 -15.29 1.33 2.17
N LEU A 46 -16.52 0.98 1.80
CA LEU A 46 -17.27 1.69 0.76
C LEU A 46 -17.50 3.15 1.16
N ASN A 47 -17.27 4.08 0.22
CA ASN A 47 -17.36 5.53 0.42
C ASN A 47 -16.41 6.06 1.52
N ASP A 48 -15.33 5.35 1.80
CA ASP A 48 -14.28 5.78 2.72
C ASP A 48 -12.90 5.45 2.13
N HIS A 49 -11.85 5.89 2.83
CA HIS A 49 -10.47 5.60 2.49
C HIS A 49 -9.92 4.41 3.26
N ALA A 50 -9.03 3.68 2.59
CA ALA A 50 -8.11 2.72 3.16
C ALA A 50 -6.72 3.34 3.28
N ASP A 51 -6.03 3.05 4.38
CA ASP A 51 -4.64 3.45 4.58
C ASP A 51 -3.79 2.18 4.50
N ILE A 52 -2.89 2.13 3.52
CA ILE A 52 -2.15 0.94 3.11
C ILE A 52 -0.66 1.23 3.27
N MET A 53 -0.03 0.58 4.24
CA MET A 53 1.41 0.57 4.38
C MET A 53 2.01 -0.43 3.40
N VAL A 54 3.00 0.01 2.62
CA VAL A 54 3.63 -0.79 1.58
C VAL A 54 5.12 -0.51 1.53
N ASP A 55 5.91 -1.56 1.30
CA ASP A 55 7.34 -1.43 1.06
C ASP A 55 7.65 -0.80 -0.30
N ALA A 56 8.74 -0.05 -0.39
CA ALA A 56 9.18 0.62 -1.61
C ALA A 56 9.32 -0.30 -2.84
N LEU A 57 9.68 -1.58 -2.65
CA LEU A 57 9.77 -2.57 -3.74
C LEU A 57 8.40 -2.86 -4.35
N ASN A 58 7.34 -2.82 -3.53
CA ASN A 58 5.97 -3.14 -3.92
C ASN A 58 5.13 -1.89 -4.24
N LEU A 59 5.57 -0.70 -3.82
CA LEU A 59 4.89 0.57 -4.03
C LEU A 59 4.46 0.76 -5.49
N LYS A 60 5.39 0.56 -6.44
CA LYS A 60 5.12 0.73 -7.86
C LYS A 60 4.05 -0.24 -8.37
N LYS A 61 4.04 -1.47 -7.86
CA LYS A 61 3.04 -2.48 -8.20
C LYS A 61 1.65 -2.10 -7.65
N VAL A 62 1.59 -1.69 -6.38
CA VAL A 62 0.34 -1.26 -5.73
C VAL A 62 -0.25 -0.04 -6.44
N VAL A 63 0.55 1.00 -6.66
CA VAL A 63 0.15 2.22 -7.40
C VAL A 63 -0.36 1.87 -8.79
N SER A 64 0.36 1.02 -9.54
CA SER A 64 -0.08 0.59 -10.88
C SER A 64 -1.43 -0.14 -10.87
N ILE A 65 -1.71 -0.94 -9.83
CA ILE A 65 -3.00 -1.64 -9.69
C ILE A 65 -4.11 -0.63 -9.35
N LEU A 66 -3.86 0.31 -8.45
CA LEU A 66 -4.82 1.36 -8.11
C LEU A 66 -5.14 2.23 -9.33
N ASP A 67 -4.12 2.69 -10.06
CA ASP A 67 -4.27 3.47 -11.31
C ASP A 67 -5.04 2.69 -12.38
N LYS A 68 -4.68 1.42 -12.62
CA LYS A 68 -5.34 0.57 -13.61
C LYS A 68 -6.83 0.39 -13.33
N ASN A 69 -7.23 0.40 -12.06
CA ASN A 69 -8.61 0.28 -11.63
C ASN A 69 -9.29 1.65 -11.44
N ASN A 70 -8.65 2.76 -11.83
CA ASN A 70 -9.14 4.14 -11.61
C ASN A 70 -9.47 4.45 -10.14
N ILE A 71 -8.75 3.82 -9.21
CA ILE A 71 -8.92 4.05 -7.77
C ILE A 71 -8.11 5.28 -7.38
N SER A 72 -8.81 6.32 -6.92
CA SER A 72 -8.18 7.54 -6.44
C SER A 72 -7.28 7.23 -5.24
N HIS A 73 -6.02 7.62 -5.32
CA HIS A 73 -5.07 7.38 -4.24
C HIS A 73 -4.00 8.48 -4.18
N HIS A 74 -3.36 8.62 -3.02
CA HIS A 74 -2.20 9.50 -2.84
C HIS A 74 -1.29 8.98 -1.72
N THR A 75 -0.02 9.35 -1.77
CA THR A 75 0.93 9.06 -0.69
C THR A 75 0.61 9.95 0.52
N MET A 76 0.30 9.32 1.65
CA MET A 76 0.06 9.99 2.92
C MET A 76 1.34 10.14 3.73
N ILE A 77 2.19 9.10 3.74
CA ILE A 77 3.46 9.07 4.45
C ILE A 77 4.54 8.56 3.49
N GLU A 78 5.54 9.39 3.20
CA GLU A 78 6.64 9.05 2.28
C GLU A 78 7.72 8.17 2.91
N ASP A 79 7.82 8.16 4.24
CA ASP A 79 8.74 7.32 5.01
C ASP A 79 8.21 7.17 6.43
N VAL A 80 7.84 5.95 6.83
CA VAL A 80 7.29 5.69 8.19
C VAL A 80 8.39 5.76 9.27
N ASN A 81 9.66 5.62 8.91
CA ASN A 81 10.77 5.51 9.86
C ASN A 81 11.46 6.85 10.14
N ARG A 82 10.85 7.99 9.78
CA ARG A 82 11.46 9.33 9.84
C ARG A 82 10.51 10.34 10.47
#